data_AF-R5LDL8-F1
#
_entry.id   AF-R5LDL8-F1
#
_cell.length_a   1.000
_cell.length_b   1.000
_cell.length_c   1.000
_cell.angle_alpha   90.00
_cell.angle_beta   90.00
_cell.angle_gamma   90.00
#
_symmetry.space_group_name_H-M   'P 1'
#
loop_
_entity.id
_entity.type
_entity.pdbx_description
1 polymer ?
#
loop_
_entity_poly.entity_id
_entity_poly.type
_entity_poly.pdbx_seq_one_letter_code
_entity_poly.pdbx_strand_id
1 'polypeptide(L)'
;MKRIVKNIIGYRIFFRYPDYIWNSEEYDWLAALLGRMSLLADGSPADLAYESNWHNAVEKISDPNDTYQACIQFLKDYLEIGYIEEIGQILSDMETNKRLNLWKKAAYDVKHDLDDPCLHIASE
;
A
#
# COMPACT_ATOMS: atom_id res chain seq x y z
N MET A 1 -7.56 -22.85 -6.74
CA MET A 1 -6.64 -22.88 -5.57
C MET A 1 -6.70 -21.49 -4.95
N LYS A 2 -7.04 -21.35 -3.66
CA LYS A 2 -7.11 -20.03 -3.01
C LYS A 2 -5.68 -19.52 -2.80
N ARG A 3 -5.35 -18.32 -3.31
CA ARG A 3 -4.04 -17.69 -3.07
C ARG A 3 -3.95 -17.32 -1.59
N ILE A 4 -2.79 -17.55 -0.98
CA ILE A 4 -2.51 -17.16 0.41
C ILE A 4 -1.53 -16.00 0.35
N VAL A 5 -2.05 -14.79 0.60
CA VAL A 5 -1.23 -13.57 0.66
C VAL A 5 -0.72 -13.37 2.08
N LYS A 6 0.59 -13.27 2.27
CA LYS A 6 1.19 -12.95 3.57
C LYS A 6 0.76 -11.56 3.99
N ASN A 7 0.26 -11.41 5.22
CA ASN A 7 -0.17 -10.13 5.77
C ASN A 7 -1.05 -9.31 4.79
N ILE A 8 -2.12 -9.93 4.27
CA ILE A 8 -3.07 -9.29 3.34
C ILE A 8 -3.67 -8.00 3.91
N ILE A 9 -3.86 -7.95 5.23
CA ILE A 9 -4.32 -6.76 5.94
C ILE A 9 -3.31 -5.63 5.78
N GLY A 10 -2.01 -5.90 5.93
CA GLY A 10 -0.97 -4.91 5.69
C GLY A 10 -0.99 -4.34 4.28
N TYR A 11 -1.17 -5.19 3.27
CA TYR A 11 -1.27 -4.73 1.88
C TYR A 11 -2.51 -3.85 1.65
N ARG A 12 -3.67 -4.22 2.20
CA ARG A 12 -4.90 -3.40 2.16
C ARG A 12 -4.69 -2.03 2.82
N ILE A 13 -4.04 -2.00 4.00
CA ILE A 13 -3.71 -0.74 4.68
C ILE A 13 -2.77 0.10 3.80
N PHE A 14 -1.78 -0.55 3.18
CA PHE A 14 -0.85 0.13 2.30
C PHE A 14 -1.50 0.67 1.04
N PHE A 15 -2.54 0.03 0.53
CA PHE A 15 -3.31 0.55 -0.59
C PHE A 15 -4.17 1.75 -0.18
N ARG A 16 -4.83 1.67 0.98
CA ARG A 16 -5.72 2.73 1.50
C ARG A 16 -4.95 3.99 1.93
N TYR A 17 -3.70 3.87 2.34
CA TYR A 17 -2.90 5.01 2.80
C TYR A 17 -2.54 6.02 1.68
N PRO A 18 -1.96 5.62 0.53
CA PRO A 18 -1.77 6.46 -0.65
C PRO A 18 -3.10 6.97 -1.21
N ASP A 19 -4.18 6.19 -1.15
CA ASP A 19 -5.51 6.67 -1.52
C ASP A 19 -5.95 7.87 -0.67
N TYR A 20 -5.65 7.87 0.64
CA TYR A 20 -5.89 9.05 1.47
C TYR A 20 -5.01 10.25 1.13
N ILE A 21 -3.76 10.02 0.74
CA ILE A 21 -2.89 11.10 0.27
C ILE A 21 -3.48 11.67 -1.03
N TRP A 22 -3.90 10.81 -1.96
CA TRP A 22 -4.47 11.20 -3.24
C TRP A 22 -5.74 12.01 -3.08
N ASN A 23 -6.68 11.57 -2.25
CA ASN A 23 -7.90 12.32 -1.95
C ASN A 23 -7.65 13.71 -1.31
N SER A 24 -6.44 13.98 -0.83
CA SER A 24 -6.07 15.30 -0.27
C SER A 24 -5.22 16.18 -1.19
N GLU A 25 -4.49 15.57 -2.13
CA GLU A 25 -3.47 16.27 -2.93
C GLU A 25 -3.64 16.11 -4.45
N GLU A 26 -4.47 15.16 -4.88
CA GLU A 26 -4.85 14.90 -6.28
C GLU A 26 -3.66 14.72 -7.24
N TYR A 27 -2.54 14.18 -6.75
CA TYR A 27 -1.38 13.95 -7.61
C TYR A 27 -1.58 12.79 -8.60
N ASP A 28 -1.44 13.05 -9.90
CA ASP A 28 -1.59 12.06 -10.98
C ASP A 28 -0.70 10.82 -10.83
N TRP A 29 0.54 11.00 -10.37
CA TRP A 29 1.49 9.90 -10.19
C TRP A 29 1.04 8.92 -9.10
N LEU A 30 0.26 9.40 -8.12
CA LEU A 30 -0.27 8.60 -7.04
C LEU A 30 -1.45 7.73 -7.52
N ALA A 31 -2.29 8.27 -8.40
CA ALA A 31 -3.31 7.50 -9.11
C ALA A 31 -2.67 6.37 -9.95
N ALA A 32 -1.54 6.64 -10.61
CA ALA A 32 -0.80 5.62 -11.36
C ALA A 32 -0.24 4.50 -10.46
N LEU A 33 0.29 4.84 -9.28
CA LEU A 33 0.74 3.85 -8.29
C LEU A 33 -0.44 3.01 -7.77
N LEU A 34 -1.53 3.67 -7.40
CA LEU A 34 -2.77 3.04 -6.91
C LEU A 34 -3.35 2.07 -7.95
N GLY A 35 -3.36 2.44 -9.23
CA GLY A 35 -3.81 1.55 -10.31
C GLY A 35 -2.98 0.26 -10.40
N ARG A 36 -1.65 0.34 -10.19
CA ARG A 36 -0.77 -0.84 -10.21
C ARG A 36 -0.88 -1.70 -8.94
N MET A 37 -1.22 -1.09 -7.81
CA MET A 37 -1.46 -1.77 -6.53
C MET A 37 -2.91 -2.22 -6.34
N SER A 38 -3.72 -2.18 -7.41
CA SER A 38 -5.14 -2.53 -7.35
C SER A 38 -5.41 -3.89 -6.71
N LEU A 39 -6.56 -3.98 -6.04
CA LEU A 39 -6.98 -5.16 -5.28
C LEU A 39 -8.05 -5.95 -6.06
N LEU A 40 -8.04 -7.26 -5.88
CA LEU A 40 -9.16 -8.13 -6.22
C LEU A 40 -10.26 -8.00 -5.16
N ALA A 41 -11.45 -8.56 -5.45
CA ALA A 41 -12.59 -8.54 -4.53
C ALA A 41 -12.33 -9.22 -3.18
N ASP A 42 -11.31 -10.08 -3.08
CA ASP A 42 -10.88 -10.71 -1.82
C ASP A 42 -9.79 -9.92 -1.06
N GLY A 43 -9.44 -8.72 -1.54
CA GLY A 43 -8.42 -7.85 -0.97
C GLY A 43 -6.99 -8.24 -1.30
N SER A 44 -6.76 -9.26 -2.15
CA SER A 44 -5.43 -9.63 -2.61
C SER A 44 -4.96 -8.72 -3.76
N PRO A 45 -3.64 -8.60 -4.01
CA PRO A 45 -3.13 -7.84 -5.15
C PRO A 45 -3.62 -8.43 -6.48
N ALA A 46 -4.11 -7.57 -7.37
CA ALA A 46 -4.53 -7.96 -8.72
C ALA A 46 -3.33 -8.41 -9.58
N ASP A 47 -2.17 -7.79 -9.41
CA ASP A 47 -0.93 -8.15 -10.07
C ASP A 47 -0.10 -9.15 -9.24
N LEU A 48 0.26 -10.29 -9.85
CA LEU A 48 1.10 -11.32 -9.24
C LEU A 48 2.49 -10.78 -8.82
N ALA A 49 3.04 -9.82 -9.57
CA ALA A 49 4.33 -9.21 -9.26
C ALA A 49 4.26 -8.43 -7.94
N TYR A 50 3.16 -7.69 -7.72
CA TYR A 50 2.97 -6.94 -6.47
C TYR A 50 2.71 -7.86 -5.28
N GLU A 51 2.03 -8.99 -5.48
CA GLU A 51 1.95 -10.03 -4.43
C GLU A 51 3.34 -10.58 -4.08
N SER A 52 4.16 -10.90 -5.08
CA SER A 52 5.52 -11.39 -4.84
C SER A 52 6.40 -10.35 -4.15
N ASN A 53 6.33 -9.09 -4.58
CA ASN A 53 7.07 -7.98 -3.97
C ASN A 53 6.65 -7.77 -2.52
N TRP A 54 5.35 -7.84 -2.23
CA TRP A 54 4.83 -7.75 -0.87
C TRP A 54 5.30 -8.91 0.00
N HIS A 55 5.27 -10.14 -0.50
CA HIS A 55 5.79 -11.29 0.23
C HIS A 55 7.27 -11.12 0.59
N ASN A 56 8.08 -10.68 -0.36
CA ASN A 56 9.51 -10.42 -0.14
C ASN A 56 9.73 -9.33 0.92
N ALA A 57 8.94 -8.25 0.88
CA ALA A 57 9.02 -7.18 1.87
C ALA A 57 8.67 -7.66 3.28
N VAL A 58 7.60 -8.44 3.43
CA VAL A 58 7.18 -9.04 4.71
C VAL A 58 8.21 -10.03 5.25
N GLU A 59 8.95 -10.73 4.39
CA GLU A 59 10.02 -11.67 4.80
C GLU A 59 11.29 -10.97 5.29
N LYS A 60 11.54 -9.73 4.85
CA LYS A 60 12.74 -8.96 5.19
C LYS A 60 12.67 -8.23 6.52
N ILE A 61 11.47 -8.05 7.09
CA ILE A 61 11.27 -7.35 8.37
C ILE A 61 11.33 -8.32 9.56
N SER A 62 11.63 -7.78 10.75
CA SER A 62 11.79 -8.57 11.98
C SER A 62 10.46 -9.12 12.53
N ASP A 63 9.39 -8.34 12.44
CA ASP A 63 8.03 -8.77 12.79
C ASP A 63 7.14 -8.76 11.54
N PRO A 64 6.80 -9.93 10.97
CA PRO A 64 5.93 -10.04 9.80
C PRO A 64 4.53 -9.43 9.98
N ASN A 65 4.10 -9.17 11.22
CA ASN A 65 2.81 -8.54 11.53
C ASN A 65 2.91 -7.01 11.66
N ASP A 66 4.11 -6.43 11.67
CA ASP A 66 4.30 -4.98 11.62
C ASP A 66 4.03 -4.48 10.20
N THR A 67 2.76 -4.18 9.96
CA THR A 67 2.27 -3.71 8.65
C THR A 67 2.95 -2.41 8.22
N TYR A 68 3.33 -1.54 9.16
CA TYR A 68 3.96 -0.26 8.83
C TYR A 68 5.38 -0.47 8.31
N GLN A 69 6.15 -1.32 9.00
CA GLN A 69 7.50 -1.69 8.55
C GLN A 69 7.47 -2.48 7.25
N ALA A 70 6.48 -3.36 7.04
CA ALA A 70 6.30 -4.07 5.77
C ALA A 70 6.12 -3.10 4.59
N CYS A 71 5.37 -2.01 4.78
CA CYS A 71 5.18 -0.99 3.75
C CYS A 71 6.45 -0.20 3.47
N ILE A 72 7.18 0.20 4.52
CA ILE A 72 8.48 0.87 4.38
C ILE A 72 9.43 -0.03 3.58
N GLN A 73 9.50 -1.32 3.94
CA GLN A 73 10.35 -2.28 3.24
C GLN A 73 9.91 -2.50 1.79
N PHE A 74 8.60 -2.56 1.53
CA PHE A 74 8.06 -2.66 0.17
C PHE A 74 8.49 -1.47 -0.69
N LEU A 75 8.37 -0.25 -0.17
CA LEU A 75 8.77 0.97 -0.88
C LEU A 75 10.28 1.02 -1.14
N LYS A 76 11.11 0.56 -0.19
CA LYS A 76 12.56 0.41 -0.38
C LYS A 76 12.87 -0.53 -1.54
N ASP A 77 12.32 -1.73 -1.49
CA ASP A 77 12.50 -2.75 -2.53
C ASP A 77 12.02 -2.24 -3.91
N TYR A 78 10.90 -1.51 -3.93
CA TYR A 78 10.35 -0.94 -5.16
C TYR A 78 11.30 0.11 -5.78
N LEU A 79 11.87 0.99 -4.97
CA LEU A 79 12.79 2.04 -5.42
C LEU A 79 14.17 1.49 -5.81
N GLU A 80 14.57 0.32 -5.33
CA GLU A 80 15.79 -0.37 -5.77
C GLU A 80 15.69 -0.86 -7.22
N ILE A 81 14.49 -1.21 -7.70
CA ILE A 81 14.25 -1.66 -9.09
C ILE A 81 14.31 -0.47 -10.05
N GLY A 82 13.86 0.70 -9.60
CA GLY A 82 13.92 1.94 -10.36
C GLY A 82 13.47 3.10 -9.49
N TYR A 83 14.33 4.11 -9.37
CA TYR A 83 14.04 5.28 -8.55
C TYR A 83 12.98 6.16 -9.20
N ILE A 84 11.93 6.48 -8.45
CA ILE A 84 10.88 7.44 -8.80
C ILE A 84 10.82 8.42 -7.61
N GLU A 85 11.14 9.69 -7.85
CA GLU A 85 11.30 10.73 -6.82
C GLU A 85 10.07 10.82 -5.92
N GLU A 86 8.89 10.75 -6.52
CA GLU A 86 7.61 10.89 -5.84
C GLU A 86 7.30 9.70 -4.92
N ILE A 87 7.67 8.48 -5.31
CA ILE A 87 7.59 7.30 -4.43
C ILE A 87 8.61 7.41 -3.30
N GLY A 88 9.78 8.01 -3.58
CA GLY A 88 10.75 8.39 -2.57
C GLY A 88 10.17 9.34 -1.50
N GLN A 89 9.29 10.26 -1.89
CA GLN A 89 8.62 11.15 -0.95
C GLN A 89 7.67 10.38 -0.01
N ILE A 90 6.91 9.39 -0.51
CA ILE A 90 6.06 8.54 0.34
C ILE A 90 6.91 7.78 1.35
N LEU A 91 8.01 7.17 0.90
CA LEU A 91 8.93 6.46 1.76
C LEU A 91 9.47 7.38 2.87
N SER A 92 9.95 8.56 2.50
CA SER A 92 10.45 9.54 3.48
C SER A 92 9.37 9.99 4.48
N ASP A 93 8.14 10.22 4.01
CA ASP A 93 7.02 10.59 4.86
C ASP A 93 6.67 9.48 5.87
N MET A 94 6.79 8.20 5.47
CA MET A 94 6.59 7.06 6.36
C MET A 94 7.75 6.91 7.36
N GLU A 95 9.00 6.99 6.92
CA GLU A 95 10.17 6.87 7.79
C GLU A 95 10.23 7.98 8.85
N THR A 96 9.71 9.17 8.52
CA THR A 96 9.65 10.33 9.43
C THR A 96 8.32 10.44 10.19
N ASN A 97 7.38 9.51 9.98
CA ASN A 97 6.02 9.53 10.57
C ASN A 97 5.22 10.81 10.26
N LYS A 98 5.56 11.54 9.19
CA LYS A 98 4.98 12.84 8.86
C LYS A 98 3.47 12.80 8.69
N ARG A 99 2.93 11.71 8.11
CA ARG A 99 1.50 11.49 7.86
C ARG A 99 0.93 10.30 8.65
N LEU A 100 1.47 10.05 9.85
CA LEU A 100 1.07 8.91 10.68
C LEU A 100 -0.43 8.90 11.03
N ASN A 101 -1.08 10.07 11.05
CA ASN A 101 -2.53 10.18 11.22
C ASN A 101 -3.31 9.54 10.06
N LEU A 102 -2.88 9.73 8.81
CA LEU A 102 -3.50 9.08 7.64
C LEU A 102 -3.29 7.57 7.67
N TRP A 103 -2.10 7.12 8.08
CA TRP A 103 -1.82 5.71 8.28
C TRP A 103 -2.75 5.09 9.33
N LYS A 104 -2.89 5.73 10.50
CA LYS A 104 -3.78 5.26 11.57
C LYS A 104 -5.24 5.18 11.10
N LYS A 105 -5.68 6.12 10.26
CA LYS A 105 -7.01 6.09 9.65
C LYS A 105 -7.16 4.91 8.70
N ALA A 106 -6.23 4.72 7.76
CA ALA A 106 -6.22 3.56 6.86
C ALA A 106 -6.24 2.23 7.63
N ALA A 107 -5.43 2.12 8.68
CA ALA A 107 -5.41 0.94 9.54
C ALA A 107 -6.72 0.71 10.28
N TYR A 108 -7.39 1.78 10.73
CA TYR A 108 -8.71 1.69 11.34
C TYR A 108 -9.74 1.19 10.32
N ASP A 109 -9.79 1.79 9.14
CA ASP A 109 -10.81 1.46 8.13
C ASP A 109 -10.71 0.01 7.67
N VAL A 110 -9.51 -0.46 7.34
CA VAL A 110 -9.29 -1.85 6.91
C VAL A 110 -9.66 -2.85 8.00
N LYS A 111 -9.39 -2.53 9.27
CA LYS A 111 -9.74 -3.40 10.41
C LYS A 111 -11.25 -3.47 10.68
N HIS A 112 -12.02 -2.53 10.16
CA HIS A 112 -13.48 -2.45 10.32
C HIS A 112 -14.21 -2.66 8.98
N ASP A 113 -13.50 -3.11 7.94
CA ASP A 113 -14.03 -3.30 6.58
C ASP A 113 -14.75 -2.05 6.03
N LEU A 114 -14.17 -0.88 6.31
CA LEU A 114 -14.60 0.43 5.81
C LEU A 114 -13.72 0.92 4.63
N ASP A 115 -12.70 0.15 4.26
CA ASP A 115 -11.94 0.37 3.04
C ASP A 115 -12.74 -0.10 1.83
N ASP A 116 -12.55 0.60 0.72
CA ASP A 116 -13.10 0.18 -0.56
C ASP A 116 -11.98 -0.44 -1.40
N PRO A 117 -11.92 -1.79 -1.52
CA PRO A 117 -10.88 -2.45 -2.28
C PRO A 117 -11.03 -2.21 -3.79
N CYS A 118 -12.22 -1.83 -4.24
CA CYS A 118 -12.46 -1.39 -5.59
C CYS A 118 -12.34 0.12 -5.57
N LEU A 119 -11.18 0.68 -5.91
CA LEU A 119 -11.08 2.12 -6.21
C LEU A 119 -12.23 2.48 -7.16
N HIS A 120 -13.31 3.06 -6.62
CA HIS A 120 -14.33 3.70 -7.41
C HIS A 120 -13.66 4.95 -7.95
N ILE A 121 -12.88 4.79 -9.01
CA ILE A 121 -12.57 5.89 -9.90
C ILE A 121 -13.95 6.38 -10.32
N ALA A 122 -14.38 7.52 -9.77
CA ALA A 122 -15.64 8.13 -10.13
C ALA A 122 -15.57 8.32 -11.64
N SER A 123 -16.31 7.49 -12.39
CA SER A 123 -16.52 7.70 -13.80
C SER A 123 -17.38 8.95 -13.92
N GLU A 124 -16.79 10.03 -14.44
CA GLU A 124 -17.54 11.19 -14.94
C GLU A 124 -18.60 10.77 -15.96
#